data_AF-A0A2M6W525-F1
#
_entry.id   AF-A0A2M6W525-F1
#
_cell.length_a   1.000
_cell.length_b   1.000
_cell.length_c   1.000
_cell.angle_alpha   90.00
_cell.angle_beta   90.00
_cell.angle_gamma   90.00
#
_symmetry.space_group_name_H-M   'P 1'
#
loop_
_entity.id
_entity.type
_entity.pdbx_description
1 polymer ?
#
loop_
_entity_poly.entity_id
_entity_poly.type
_entity_poly.pdbx_seq_one_letter_code
_entity_poly.pdbx_strand_id
1 'polypeptide(L)'
;MTQAPINNQLADDQLSDQEEQLKQVAIARGQKLGFLIAKANIPDEQKQAWMELAEHMDNEQLDRFVQALEAQFVVAQSPELDKKFEDDVRQAEDKYQARVNKAKDEALAEMAELEGMLDKAGKKD
;
A
#
# COMPACT_ATOMS: atom_id res chain seq x y z
N MET A 1 -56.19 -27.52 14.98
CA MET A 1 -55.02 -26.81 15.53
C MET A 1 -53.80 -27.67 15.24
N THR A 2 -53.01 -27.32 14.23
CA THR A 2 -51.77 -28.04 13.89
C THR A 2 -50.73 -27.00 13.50
N GLN A 3 -50.01 -26.48 14.48
CA GLN A 3 -48.73 -25.81 14.27
C GLN A 3 -47.65 -26.71 14.84
N ALA A 4 -46.71 -27.14 13.97
CA ALA A 4 -45.31 -26.71 14.03
C ALA A 4 -44.38 -27.71 13.29
N PRO A 5 -44.06 -27.47 12.00
CA PRO A 5 -42.84 -27.97 11.36
C PRO A 5 -41.70 -26.92 11.33
N ILE A 6 -41.93 -25.71 11.86
CA ILE A 6 -41.03 -24.55 11.68
C ILE A 6 -39.66 -24.72 12.37
N ASN A 7 -39.55 -25.58 13.39
CA ASN A 7 -38.36 -25.65 14.24
C ASN A 7 -37.16 -26.40 13.62
N ASN A 8 -37.38 -27.31 12.66
CA ASN A 8 -36.27 -28.03 12.00
C ASN A 8 -35.70 -27.24 10.81
N GLN A 9 -36.54 -26.57 10.01
CA GLN A 9 -36.09 -25.79 8.86
C GLN A 9 -35.23 -24.59 9.26
N LEU A 10 -35.57 -23.91 10.37
CA LEU A 10 -34.77 -22.79 10.88
C LEU A 10 -33.38 -23.24 11.38
N ALA A 11 -33.25 -24.47 11.88
CA ALA A 11 -31.96 -25.01 12.32
C ALA A 11 -31.09 -25.45 11.14
N ASP A 12 -31.69 -26.06 10.11
CA ASP A 12 -31.00 -26.46 8.88
C ASP A 12 -30.51 -25.23 8.08
N ASP A 13 -31.32 -24.17 7.99
CA ASP A 13 -30.92 -22.92 7.33
C ASP A 13 -29.75 -22.23 8.08
N GLN A 14 -29.75 -22.24 9.42
CA GLN A 14 -28.67 -21.66 10.22
C GLN A 14 -27.35 -22.45 10.12
N LEU A 15 -27.43 -23.78 10.03
CA LEU A 15 -26.27 -24.64 9.80
C LEU A 15 -25.67 -24.39 8.40
N SER A 16 -26.52 -24.27 7.37
CA SER A 16 -26.11 -23.92 6.02
C SER A 16 -25.39 -22.56 5.95
N ASP A 17 -25.91 -21.55 6.63
CA ASP A 17 -25.30 -20.22 6.68
C ASP A 17 -23.92 -20.23 7.37
N GLN A 18 -23.77 -21.02 8.44
CA GLN A 18 -22.47 -21.18 9.13
C GLN A 18 -21.44 -21.90 8.26
N GLU A 19 -21.85 -22.94 7.54
CA GLU A 19 -20.97 -23.66 6.62
C GLU A 19 -20.49 -22.76 5.47
N GLU A 20 -21.37 -21.93 4.92
CA GLU A 20 -21.01 -20.97 3.89
C GLU A 20 -20.04 -19.91 4.42
N GLN A 21 -20.28 -19.38 5.63
CA GLN A 21 -19.35 -18.45 6.27
C GLN A 21 -17.96 -19.07 6.48
N LEU A 22 -17.90 -20.33 6.94
CA LEU A 22 -16.63 -21.04 7.12
C LEU A 22 -15.90 -21.24 5.79
N LYS A 23 -16.61 -21.56 4.70
CA LYS A 23 -16.03 -21.66 3.36
C LYS A 23 -15.44 -20.33 2.90
N GLN A 24 -16.16 -19.23 3.08
CA GLN A 24 -15.68 -17.89 2.70
C GLN A 24 -14.42 -17.52 3.48
N VAL A 25 -14.36 -17.82 4.77
CA VAL A 25 -13.16 -17.61 5.59
C VAL A 25 -11.99 -18.46 5.09
N ALA A 26 -12.22 -19.74 4.79
CA ALA A 26 -11.18 -20.63 4.26
C ALA A 26 -10.64 -20.15 2.91
N ILE A 27 -11.53 -19.70 2.00
CA ILE A 27 -11.15 -19.14 0.70
C ILE A 27 -10.29 -17.89 0.90
N ALA A 28 -10.72 -16.95 1.75
CA ALA A 28 -9.97 -15.73 2.01
C ALA A 28 -8.58 -16.02 2.59
N ARG A 29 -8.48 -16.98 3.52
CA ARG A 29 -7.20 -17.42 4.09
C ARG A 29 -6.29 -18.05 3.03
N GLY A 30 -6.84 -18.93 2.19
CA GLY A 30 -6.09 -19.57 1.09
C GLY A 30 -5.59 -18.57 0.05
N GLN A 31 -6.43 -17.60 -0.34
CA GLN A 31 -6.05 -16.52 -1.26
C GLN A 31 -4.89 -15.68 -0.71
N LYS A 32 -4.96 -15.32 0.59
CA LYS A 32 -3.90 -14.57 1.26
C LYS A 32 -2.59 -15.35 1.27
N LEU A 33 -2.62 -16.62 1.66
CA LEU A 33 -1.43 -17.48 1.68
C LEU A 33 -0.82 -17.61 0.28
N GLY A 34 -1.64 -17.90 -0.74
CA GLY A 34 -1.18 -18.02 -2.13
C GLY A 34 -0.56 -16.72 -2.65
N PHE A 35 -1.14 -15.57 -2.32
CA PHE A 35 -0.56 -14.27 -2.65
C PHE A 35 0.81 -14.05 -2.00
N LEU A 36 0.93 -14.35 -0.70
CA LEU A 36 2.18 -14.18 0.04
C LEU A 36 3.29 -15.09 -0.51
N ILE A 37 2.98 -16.35 -0.81
CA ILE A 37 3.92 -17.28 -1.44
C ILE A 37 4.33 -16.78 -2.84
N ALA A 38 3.37 -16.32 -3.65
CA ALA A 38 3.67 -15.81 -4.98
C ALA A 38 4.60 -14.58 -4.96
N LYS A 39 4.48 -13.74 -3.94
CA LYS A 39 5.31 -12.55 -3.74
C LYS A 39 6.63 -12.80 -3.01
N ALA A 40 6.81 -13.97 -2.42
CA ALA A 40 8.07 -14.30 -1.78
C ALA A 40 9.23 -14.31 -2.79
N ASN A 41 10.35 -13.68 -2.42
CA ASN A 41 11.55 -13.60 -3.26
C ASN A 41 12.38 -14.89 -3.17
N ILE A 42 11.80 -15.99 -3.63
CA ILE A 42 12.38 -17.33 -3.66
C ILE A 42 12.13 -17.99 -5.03
N PRO A 43 12.90 -19.03 -5.40
CA PRO A 43 12.67 -19.77 -6.64
C PRO A 43 11.27 -20.40 -6.72
N ASP A 44 10.72 -20.51 -7.92
CA ASP A 44 9.35 -21.04 -8.12
C ASP A 44 9.19 -22.50 -7.67
N GLU A 45 10.26 -23.31 -7.76
CA GLU A 45 10.30 -24.66 -7.21
C GLU A 45 10.05 -24.68 -5.69
N GLN A 46 10.61 -23.70 -4.97
CA GLN A 46 10.39 -23.58 -3.52
C GLN A 46 8.99 -23.08 -3.21
N LYS A 47 8.42 -22.20 -4.05
CA LYS A 47 7.02 -21.77 -3.91
C LYS A 47 6.05 -22.93 -4.08
N GLN A 48 6.30 -23.82 -5.06
CA GLN A 48 5.52 -25.04 -5.25
C GLN A 48 5.63 -25.96 -4.03
N ALA A 49 6.85 -26.21 -3.53
CA ALA A 49 7.04 -27.01 -2.32
C ALA A 49 6.33 -26.43 -1.09
N TRP A 50 6.27 -25.11 -0.96
CA TRP A 50 5.52 -24.43 0.12
C TRP A 50 4.01 -24.58 -0.03
N MET A 51 3.49 -24.53 -1.25
CA MET A 51 2.07 -24.79 -1.53
C MET A 51 1.70 -26.24 -1.19
N GLU A 52 2.52 -27.21 -1.61
CA GLU A 52 2.32 -28.63 -1.30
C GLU A 52 2.40 -28.89 0.22
N LEU A 53 3.34 -28.25 0.91
CA LEU A 53 3.47 -28.39 2.36
C LEU A 53 2.25 -27.82 3.09
N ALA A 54 1.67 -26.73 2.60
CA ALA A 54 0.51 -26.09 3.21
C ALA A 54 -0.72 -27.00 3.27
N GLU A 55 -0.87 -27.95 2.33
CA GLU A 55 -1.97 -28.93 2.34
C GLU A 55 -1.90 -29.92 3.52
N HIS A 56 -0.71 -30.07 4.11
CA HIS A 56 -0.45 -30.98 5.23
C HIS A 56 -0.31 -30.27 6.58
N MET A 57 -0.42 -28.94 6.60
CA MET A 57 -0.35 -28.16 7.82
C MET A 57 -1.68 -28.16 8.56
N ASP A 58 -1.63 -28.21 9.88
CA ASP A 58 -2.80 -27.88 10.70
C ASP A 58 -3.07 -26.37 10.71
N ASN A 59 -4.21 -25.96 11.26
CA ASN A 59 -4.61 -24.54 11.29
C ASN A 59 -3.61 -23.65 12.05
N GLU A 60 -3.00 -24.15 13.12
CA GLU A 60 -2.05 -23.36 13.90
C GLU A 60 -0.73 -23.17 13.13
N GLN A 61 -0.28 -24.23 12.45
CA GLN A 61 0.87 -24.20 11.56
C GLN A 61 0.64 -23.25 10.38
N LEU A 62 -0.53 -23.31 9.74
CA LEU A 62 -0.91 -22.39 8.67
C LEU A 62 -0.91 -20.94 9.15
N ASP A 63 -1.50 -20.67 10.31
CA ASP A 63 -1.54 -19.30 10.86
C ASP A 63 -0.12 -18.78 11.17
N ARG A 64 0.75 -19.60 11.77
CA ARG A 64 2.16 -19.24 12.00
C ARG A 64 2.92 -19.03 10.69
N PHE A 65 2.66 -19.86 9.69
CA PHE A 65 3.31 -19.77 8.39
C PHE A 65 2.91 -18.48 7.65
N VAL A 66 1.61 -18.16 7.63
CA VAL A 66 1.09 -16.89 7.09
C VAL A 66 1.74 -15.70 7.80
N GLN A 67 1.80 -15.71 9.14
CA GLN A 67 2.43 -14.62 9.90
C GLN A 67 3.91 -14.41 9.55
N ALA A 68 4.66 -15.51 9.37
CA ALA A 68 6.06 -15.42 8.97
C ALA A 68 6.21 -14.81 7.56
N LEU A 69 5.36 -15.22 6.61
CA LEU A 69 5.36 -14.68 5.26
C LEU A 69 4.92 -13.21 5.21
N GLU A 70 3.95 -12.80 6.04
CA GLU A 70 3.54 -11.40 6.15
C GLU A 70 4.68 -10.52 6.66
N ALA A 71 5.38 -10.95 7.70
CA ALA A 71 6.52 -10.22 8.22
C ALA A 71 7.61 -10.05 7.15
N GLN A 72 7.90 -11.11 6.40
CA GLN A 72 8.85 -11.03 5.27
C GLN A 72 8.36 -10.12 4.16
N PHE A 73 7.08 -10.18 3.80
CA PHE A 73 6.50 -9.33 2.77
C PHE A 73 6.59 -7.84 3.13
N VAL A 74 6.28 -7.47 4.38
CA VAL A 74 6.41 -6.09 4.85
C VAL A 74 7.86 -5.61 4.76
N VAL A 75 8.81 -6.43 5.21
CA VAL A 75 10.24 -6.11 5.14
C VAL A 75 10.71 -5.97 3.69
N ALA A 76 10.25 -6.83 2.78
CA ALA A 76 10.62 -6.79 1.37
C ALA A 76 10.08 -5.56 0.64
N GLN A 77 8.93 -5.01 1.08
CA GLN A 77 8.31 -3.83 0.47
C GLN A 77 8.81 -2.50 1.05
N SER A 78 9.47 -2.51 2.22
CA SER A 78 10.00 -1.29 2.86
C SER A 78 10.97 -0.52 1.96
N PRO A 79 11.96 -1.14 1.28
CA PRO A 79 12.92 -0.39 0.47
C PRO A 79 12.31 0.36 -0.71
N GLU A 80 11.25 -0.16 -1.34
CA GLU A 80 10.54 0.54 -2.41
C GLU A 80 9.77 1.76 -1.88
N LEU A 81 9.16 1.63 -0.70
CA LEU A 81 8.46 2.73 -0.04
C LEU A 81 9.45 3.82 0.39
N ASP A 82 10.59 3.43 0.96
CA ASP A 82 11.64 4.35 1.39
C ASP A 82 12.21 5.13 0.20
N LYS A 83 12.52 4.44 -0.91
CA LYS A 83 13.00 5.08 -2.14
C LYS A 83 11.99 6.06 -2.73
N LYS A 84 10.71 5.68 -2.77
CA LYS A 84 9.65 6.57 -3.27
C LYS A 84 9.54 7.83 -2.40
N PHE A 85 9.64 7.67 -1.08
CA PHE A 85 9.62 8.79 -0.15
C PHE A 85 10.82 9.73 -0.35
N GLU A 86 12.03 9.18 -0.52
CA GLU A 86 13.23 9.96 -0.86
C GLU A 86 13.05 10.76 -2.16
N ASP A 87 12.53 10.12 -3.21
CA ASP A 87 12.27 10.77 -4.50
C ASP A 87 11.23 11.91 -4.37
N ASP A 88 10.17 11.70 -3.60
CA ASP A 88 9.14 12.71 -3.33
C ASP A 88 9.71 13.92 -2.58
N VAL A 89 10.57 13.69 -1.57
CA VAL A 89 11.26 14.76 -0.82
C VAL A 89 12.18 15.56 -1.75
N ARG A 90 12.99 14.87 -2.57
CA ARG A 90 13.90 15.52 -3.51
C ARG A 90 13.14 16.38 -4.52
N GLN A 91 12.02 15.87 -5.05
CA GLN A 91 11.19 16.63 -5.97
C GLN A 91 10.57 17.87 -5.30
N ALA A 92 10.22 17.79 -4.02
CA ALA A 92 9.73 18.94 -3.26
C ALA A 92 10.82 20.00 -3.07
N GLU A 93 12.05 19.61 -2.75
CA GLU A 93 13.20 20.49 -2.65
C GLU A 93 13.50 21.19 -3.98
N ASP A 94 13.53 20.45 -5.09
CA ASP A 94 13.76 21.01 -6.42
C ASP A 94 12.70 22.06 -6.80
N LYS A 95 11.42 21.76 -6.51
CA LYS A 95 10.32 22.70 -6.74
C LYS A 95 10.44 23.95 -5.87
N TYR A 96 10.84 23.79 -4.61
CA TYR A 96 11.07 24.91 -3.71
C TYR A 96 12.21 25.79 -4.21
N GLN A 97 13.36 25.20 -4.55
CA GLN A 97 14.52 25.94 -5.02
C GLN A 97 14.23 26.67 -6.34
N ALA A 98 13.48 26.05 -7.26
CA ALA A 98 13.03 26.70 -8.48
C ALA A 98 12.15 27.94 -8.21
N ARG A 99 11.24 27.87 -7.22
CA ARG A 99 10.42 29.01 -6.81
C ARG A 99 11.25 30.12 -6.18
N VAL A 100 12.22 29.78 -5.32
CA VAL A 100 13.12 30.75 -4.70
C VAL A 100 13.96 31.46 -5.75
N ASN A 101 14.53 30.72 -6.71
CA ASN A 101 15.33 31.30 -7.78
C ASN A 101 14.48 32.23 -8.64
N LYS A 102 13.27 31.79 -9.03
CA LYS A 102 12.34 32.63 -9.79
C LYS A 102 12.00 33.93 -9.06
N ALA A 103 11.68 33.85 -7.76
CA ALA A 103 11.39 35.03 -6.95
C ALA A 103 12.59 35.98 -6.82
N LYS A 104 13.82 35.44 -6.75
CA LYS A 104 15.04 36.26 -6.76
C LYS A 104 15.24 36.96 -8.09
N ASP A 105 15.05 36.25 -9.20
CA ASP A 105 15.21 36.81 -10.54
C ASP A 105 14.18 37.92 -10.80
N GLU A 106 12.92 37.70 -10.36
CA GLU A 106 11.86 38.72 -10.40
C GLU A 106 12.22 39.95 -9.55
N ALA A 107 12.68 39.76 -8.31
CA ALA A 107 13.07 40.86 -7.44
C ALA A 107 14.27 41.66 -8.00
N LEU A 108 15.26 40.98 -8.60
CA LEU A 108 16.39 41.65 -9.25
C LEU A 108 15.96 42.45 -10.48
N ALA A 109 15.02 41.94 -11.27
CA ALA A 109 14.47 42.65 -12.42
C ALA A 109 13.70 43.92 -11.99
N GLU A 110 12.88 43.83 -10.95
CA GLU A 110 12.17 44.98 -10.38
C GLU A 110 13.14 46.05 -9.86
N MET A 111 14.20 45.65 -9.16
CA MET A 111 15.23 46.59 -8.69
C MET A 111 15.93 47.31 -9.86
N ALA A 112 16.27 46.59 -10.93
CA ALA A 112 16.90 47.17 -12.11
C ALA A 112 15.98 48.15 -12.84
N GLU A 113 14.68 47.87 -12.93
CA GLU A 113 13.70 48.81 -13.48
C GLU A 113 13.59 50.08 -12.62
N LEU A 114 13.53 49.94 -11.29
CA LEU A 114 13.46 51.07 -10.36
C LEU A 114 14.71 51.95 -10.45
N GLU A 115 15.91 51.38 -10.51
CA GLU A 115 17.15 52.14 -10.73
C GLU A 115 17.14 52.88 -12.07
N GLY A 116 16.70 52.23 -13.15
CA GLY A 116 16.58 52.85 -14.46
C GLY A 116 15.56 54.00 -14.50
N MET A 117 14.49 53.92 -13.71
CA MET A 117 13.52 55.00 -13.55
C MET A 117 14.10 56.18 -12.77
N LEU A 118 14.84 55.93 -11.69
CA LEU A 118 15.51 56.97 -10.89
C LEU A 118 16.59 57.70 -11.69
N ASP A 119 17.41 57.00 -12.48
CA ASP A 119 18.48 57.61 -13.28
C ASP A 119 17.92 58.50 -14.42
N LYS A 120 16.75 58.14 -14.96
CA LYS A 120 16.01 58.97 -15.93
C LYS A 120 15.34 60.17 -15.29
N ALA A 121 14.92 60.07 -14.03
CA ALA A 121 14.32 61.19 -13.29
C ALA A 121 15.38 62.23 -12.88
N GLY A 122 16.60 61.82 -12.53
CA GLY A 122 17.70 62.72 -12.15
C GLY A 122 18.38 63.46 -13.31
N LYS A 123 18.15 63.06 -14.57
CA LYS A 123 18.70 63.70 -15.78
C LYS A 123 17.78 64.78 -16.38
N LYS A 124 16.70 65.15 -15.68
CA LYS A 124 15.71 66.13 -16.16
C LYS A 124 15.86 67.55 -15.59
N ASP A 125 16.91 67.82 -14.83
CA ASP A 125 17.27 69.17 -14.36
C ASP A 125 18.43 69.76 -15.18
#